data_AF-A0A5C3N017-F1
#
_entry.id   AF-A0A5C3N017-F1
#
_cell.length_a   1.000
_cell.length_b   1.000
_cell.length_c   1.000
_cell.angle_alpha   90.00
_cell.angle_beta   90.00
_cell.angle_gamma   90.00
#
_symmetry.space_group_name_H-M   'P 1'
#
loop_
_entity.id
_entity.type
_entity.pdbx_description
1 polymer ?
#
loop_
_entity_poly.entity_id
_entity_poly.type
_entity_poly.pdbx_seq_one_letter_code
_entity_poly.pdbx_strand_id
1 'polypeptide(L)'
;MPPLPPHFTSLYRICLRAVSAAVLHQSFATRKLRTLFKPSFREAAKVVRQVQDARAKGIDDAAVKTKEKWLEDWNRRADNTLSLLLNSATSKGLPHKVTRNLALLEAQHRSWAEKRYYSSRGYWNPSLPVDDQRYVDPSFAVSFNLLRESKRDAMMRQQEIIDAAWGPLGEVVRMAEGRDGVWLGRVGYRLRWA
;
A
#
# COMPACT_ATOMS: atom_id res chain seq x y z
N MET A 1 22.82 1.04 -8.07
CA MET A 1 22.19 0.28 -6.96
C MET A 1 22.41 -1.20 -7.22
N PRO A 2 22.83 -1.99 -6.23
CA PRO A 2 23.01 -3.43 -6.41
C PRO A 2 21.70 -4.10 -6.85
N PRO A 3 21.77 -5.10 -7.73
CA PRO A 3 20.59 -5.84 -8.16
C PRO A 3 19.99 -6.61 -6.98
N LEU A 4 18.65 -6.69 -6.94
CA LEU A 4 17.97 -7.50 -5.94
C LEU A 4 18.26 -8.99 -6.18
N PRO A 5 18.31 -9.83 -5.13
CA PRO A 5 18.51 -11.25 -5.28
C PRO A 5 17.47 -11.92 -6.19
N PRO A 6 17.86 -12.93 -6.98
CA PRO A 6 16.95 -13.61 -7.91
C PRO A 6 15.76 -14.26 -7.19
N HIS A 7 15.97 -14.85 -6.02
CA HIS A 7 14.90 -15.47 -5.22
C HIS A 7 13.82 -14.47 -4.77
N PHE A 8 14.21 -13.22 -4.47
CA PHE A 8 13.26 -12.17 -4.12
C PHE A 8 12.39 -11.80 -5.32
N THR A 9 13.01 -11.69 -6.49
CA THR A 9 12.28 -11.36 -7.72
C THR A 9 11.36 -12.49 -8.20
N SER A 10 11.76 -13.76 -8.01
CA SER A 10 10.92 -14.90 -8.34
C SER A 10 9.71 -14.97 -7.41
N LEU A 11 9.90 -14.80 -6.10
CA LEU A 11 8.81 -14.72 -5.12
C LEU A 11 7.82 -13.61 -5.47
N TYR A 12 8.30 -12.41 -5.80
CA TYR A 12 7.43 -11.32 -6.24
C TYR A 12 6.61 -11.69 -7.48
N ARG A 13 7.23 -12.32 -8.49
CA ARG A 13 6.52 -12.78 -9.71
C ARG A 13 5.48 -13.85 -9.39
N ILE A 14 5.79 -14.80 -8.51
CA ILE A 14 4.86 -15.84 -8.06
C ILE A 14 3.67 -15.18 -7.36
N CYS A 15 3.92 -14.26 -6.43
CA CYS A 15 2.87 -13.52 -5.75
C CYS A 15 1.96 -12.77 -6.76
N LEU A 16 2.53 -12.08 -7.75
CA LEU A 16 1.73 -11.39 -8.78
C LEU A 16 0.83 -12.32 -9.60
N ARG A 17 1.28 -13.57 -9.84
CA ARG A 17 0.50 -14.60 -10.53
C ARG A 17 -0.56 -15.20 -9.60
N ALA A 18 -0.19 -15.53 -8.37
CA ALA A 18 -1.09 -16.05 -7.35
C ALA A 18 -2.23 -15.09 -7.06
N VAL A 19 -1.95 -13.77 -6.97
CA VAL A 19 -2.98 -12.74 -6.82
C VAL A 19 -3.96 -12.75 -7.98
N SER A 20 -3.48 -12.89 -9.22
CA SER A 20 -4.33 -12.97 -10.41
C SER A 20 -5.23 -14.22 -10.37
N ALA A 21 -4.66 -15.37 -10.02
CA ALA A 21 -5.39 -16.63 -9.90
C ALA A 21 -6.42 -16.61 -8.76
N ALA A 22 -6.07 -16.02 -7.61
CA ALA A 22 -6.92 -15.94 -6.41
C ALA A 22 -8.25 -15.21 -6.67
N VAL A 23 -8.26 -14.26 -7.61
CA VAL A 23 -9.45 -13.51 -8.04
C VAL A 23 -9.97 -13.95 -9.41
N LEU A 24 -9.64 -15.17 -9.84
CA LEU A 24 -10.11 -15.76 -11.11
C LEU A 24 -9.83 -14.86 -12.32
N HIS A 25 -8.64 -14.24 -12.34
CA HIS A 25 -8.17 -13.36 -13.40
C HIS A 25 -9.02 -12.10 -13.63
N GLN A 26 -9.84 -11.70 -12.66
CA GLN A 26 -10.54 -10.41 -12.74
C GLN A 26 -9.52 -9.25 -12.71
N SER A 27 -9.40 -8.52 -13.82
CA SER A 27 -8.38 -7.48 -14.01
C SER A 27 -8.47 -6.36 -12.96
N PHE A 28 -9.69 -5.94 -12.61
CA PHE A 28 -9.94 -4.91 -11.60
C PHE A 28 -9.44 -5.32 -10.21
N ALA A 29 -9.89 -6.46 -9.68
CA ALA A 29 -9.47 -6.92 -8.37
C ALA A 29 -7.97 -7.26 -8.33
N THR A 30 -7.44 -7.84 -9.41
CA THR A 30 -6.00 -8.11 -9.55
C THR A 30 -5.19 -6.82 -9.38
N ARG A 31 -5.61 -5.72 -10.04
CA ARG A 31 -4.92 -4.43 -9.93
C ARG A 31 -4.98 -3.86 -8.52
N LYS A 32 -6.12 -3.99 -7.83
CA LYS A 32 -6.31 -3.47 -6.47
C LYS A 32 -5.49 -4.26 -5.44
N LEU A 33 -5.58 -5.59 -5.47
CA LEU A 33 -4.78 -6.46 -4.59
C LEU A 33 -3.27 -6.27 -4.81
N ARG A 34 -2.81 -6.15 -6.06
CA ARG A 34 -1.41 -5.83 -6.34
C ARG A 34 -0.99 -4.49 -5.73
N THR A 35 -1.89 -3.52 -5.70
CA THR A 35 -1.62 -2.22 -5.06
C THR A 35 -1.50 -2.36 -3.55
N LEU A 36 -2.32 -3.23 -2.91
CA LEU A 36 -2.25 -3.54 -1.48
C LEU A 36 -0.96 -4.26 -1.05
N PHE A 37 -0.48 -5.21 -1.86
CA PHE A 37 0.73 -6.00 -1.51
C PHE A 37 2.04 -5.28 -1.85
N LYS A 38 2.02 -4.32 -2.78
CA LYS A 38 3.22 -3.61 -3.24
C LYS A 38 4.02 -2.92 -2.12
N PRO A 39 3.41 -2.28 -1.10
CA PRO A 39 4.14 -1.73 0.04
C PRO A 39 5.00 -2.76 0.77
N SER A 40 4.46 -3.94 1.08
CA SER A 40 5.20 -5.00 1.78
C SER A 40 6.46 -5.41 1.01
N PHE A 41 6.36 -5.63 -0.31
CA PHE A 41 7.52 -5.93 -1.14
C PHE A 41 8.51 -4.76 -1.26
N ARG A 42 8.04 -3.51 -1.23
CA ARG A 42 8.94 -2.34 -1.27
C ARG A 42 9.74 -2.21 0.03
N GLU A 43 9.12 -2.49 1.17
CA GLU A 43 9.79 -2.50 2.47
C GLU A 43 10.81 -3.62 2.55
N ALA A 44 10.43 -4.84 2.18
CA ALA A 44 11.36 -5.97 2.13
C ALA A 44 12.54 -5.71 1.17
N ALA A 45 12.31 -5.12 0.00
CA ALA A 45 13.38 -4.76 -0.91
C ALA A 45 14.38 -3.75 -0.30
N LYS A 46 13.93 -2.83 0.57
CA LYS A 46 14.84 -1.93 1.30
C LYS A 46 15.68 -2.70 2.31
N VAL A 47 15.05 -3.59 3.09
CA VAL A 47 15.76 -4.37 4.12
C VAL A 47 16.77 -5.32 3.48
N VAL A 48 16.40 -6.02 2.40
CA VAL A 48 17.31 -6.89 1.63
C VAL A 48 18.54 -6.13 1.16
N ARG A 49 18.37 -4.92 0.60
CA ARG A 49 19.49 -4.09 0.18
C ARG A 49 20.38 -3.68 1.34
N GLN A 50 19.78 -3.27 2.46
CA GLN A 50 20.56 -2.91 3.66
C GLN A 50 21.38 -4.08 4.19
N VAL A 51 20.85 -5.31 4.15
CA VAL A 51 21.57 -6.52 4.54
C VAL A 51 22.68 -6.84 3.54
N GLN A 52 22.42 -6.74 2.23
CA GLN A 52 23.46 -6.92 1.20
C GLN A 52 24.59 -5.90 1.32
N ASP A 53 24.27 -4.63 1.53
CA ASP A 53 25.24 -3.55 1.68
C ASP A 53 26.07 -3.73 2.96
N ALA A 54 25.46 -4.20 4.06
CA ALA A 54 26.18 -4.50 5.30
C ALA A 54 27.12 -5.70 5.14
N ARG A 55 26.67 -6.77 4.48
CA ARG A 55 27.50 -7.95 4.16
C ARG A 55 28.68 -7.58 3.25
N ALA A 56 28.46 -6.74 2.24
CA ALA A 56 29.52 -6.27 1.35
C ALA A 56 30.59 -5.44 2.07
N LYS A 57 30.23 -4.79 3.18
CA LYS A 57 31.14 -4.01 4.03
C LYS A 57 31.78 -4.85 5.16
N GLY A 58 31.44 -6.13 5.28
CA GLY A 58 31.94 -7.01 6.35
C GLY A 58 31.45 -6.63 7.75
N ILE A 59 30.33 -5.89 7.86
CA ILE A 59 29.77 -5.44 9.14
C ILE A 59 28.83 -6.52 9.67
N ASP A 60 29.24 -7.25 10.70
CA ASP A 60 28.37 -8.19 11.46
C ASP A 60 27.85 -7.53 12.75
N ASP A 61 26.95 -6.56 12.58
CA ASP A 61 26.31 -5.89 13.73
C ASP A 61 25.04 -6.62 14.18
N ALA A 62 24.69 -6.49 15.45
CA ALA A 62 23.40 -6.94 16.01
C ALA A 62 22.19 -6.36 15.23
N ALA A 63 22.35 -5.17 14.63
CA ALA A 63 21.36 -4.55 13.77
C ALA A 63 21.13 -5.33 12.46
N VAL A 64 22.16 -5.98 11.90
CA VAL A 64 22.04 -6.82 10.70
C VAL A 64 21.31 -8.11 11.05
N LYS A 65 21.66 -8.75 12.16
CA LYS A 65 20.96 -9.97 12.67
C LYS A 65 19.46 -9.72 12.90
N THR A 66 19.11 -8.54 13.42
CA THR A 66 17.71 -8.15 13.61
C THR A 66 16.96 -8.03 12.27
N LYS A 67 17.61 -7.48 11.23
CA LYS A 67 17.05 -7.37 9.88
C LYS A 67 16.92 -8.73 9.19
N GLU A 68 17.86 -9.63 9.42
CA GLU A 68 17.79 -11.01 8.92
C GLU A 68 16.61 -11.77 9.55
N LYS A 69 16.45 -11.70 10.87
CA LYS A 69 15.27 -12.26 11.56
C LYS A 69 13.97 -11.67 11.03
N TRP A 70 13.92 -10.36 10.81
CA TRP A 70 12.76 -9.72 10.20
C TRP A 70 12.47 -10.26 8.79
N LEU A 71 13.50 -10.53 7.98
CA LEU A 71 13.34 -11.13 6.64
C LEU A 71 12.85 -12.57 6.69
N GLU A 72 13.28 -13.36 7.67
CA GLU A 72 12.77 -14.71 7.90
C GLU A 72 11.28 -14.69 8.25
N ASP A 73 10.89 -13.82 9.18
CA ASP A 73 9.49 -13.61 9.53
C ASP A 73 8.67 -13.12 8.33
N TRP A 74 9.25 -12.23 7.53
CA TRP A 74 8.62 -11.77 6.30
C TRP A 74 8.43 -12.92 5.30
N ASN A 75 9.44 -13.76 5.07
CA ASN A 75 9.32 -14.92 4.18
C ASN A 75 8.22 -15.89 4.64
N ARG A 76 8.18 -16.19 5.95
CA ARG A 76 7.12 -17.03 6.53
C ARG A 76 5.73 -16.44 6.28
N ARG A 77 5.58 -15.12 6.42
CA ARG A 77 4.31 -14.45 6.10
C ARG A 77 3.99 -14.48 4.61
N ALA A 78 5.02 -14.43 3.76
CA ALA A 78 4.87 -14.58 2.32
C ALA A 78 4.25 -15.94 1.96
N ASP A 79 4.79 -17.00 2.55
CA ASP A 79 4.33 -18.37 2.31
C ASP A 79 2.89 -18.57 2.76
N ASN A 80 2.55 -18.12 3.98
CA ASN A 80 1.17 -18.15 4.48
C ASN A 80 0.20 -17.37 3.57
N THR A 81 0.65 -16.22 3.05
CA THR A 81 -0.15 -15.41 2.11
C THR A 81 -0.33 -16.14 0.78
N LEU A 82 0.71 -16.80 0.26
CA LEU A 82 0.60 -17.61 -0.96
C LEU A 82 -0.35 -18.80 -0.77
N SER A 83 -0.32 -19.45 0.39
CA SER A 83 -1.28 -20.49 0.76
C SER A 83 -2.72 -19.96 0.80
N LEU A 84 -2.94 -18.77 1.38
CA LEU A 84 -4.24 -18.11 1.37
C LEU A 84 -4.72 -17.82 -0.06
N LEU A 85 -3.85 -17.28 -0.92
CA LEU A 85 -4.16 -16.98 -2.32
C LEU A 85 -4.44 -18.24 -3.15
N LEU A 86 -3.69 -19.32 -2.90
CA LEU A 86 -3.91 -20.62 -3.52
C LEU A 86 -5.28 -21.18 -3.11
N ASN A 87 -5.59 -21.17 -1.82
CA ASN A 87 -6.89 -21.60 -1.30
C ASN A 87 -8.04 -20.75 -1.86
N SER A 88 -7.81 -19.44 -2.05
CA SER A 88 -8.77 -18.54 -2.72
C SER A 88 -9.02 -18.93 -4.18
N ALA A 89 -7.98 -19.35 -4.91
CA ALA A 89 -8.10 -19.77 -6.30
C ALA A 89 -8.83 -21.11 -6.46
N THR A 90 -8.62 -22.05 -5.53
CA THR A 90 -9.17 -23.41 -5.62
C THR A 90 -10.57 -23.54 -5.03
N SER A 91 -10.78 -23.07 -3.80
CA SER A 91 -11.98 -23.39 -3.02
C SER A 91 -13.18 -22.49 -3.31
N LYS A 92 -12.97 -21.29 -3.87
CA LYS A 92 -13.97 -20.22 -3.98
C LYS A 92 -14.72 -19.93 -2.66
N GLY A 93 -14.18 -20.35 -1.53
CA GLY A 93 -14.80 -20.28 -0.21
C GLY A 93 -14.53 -18.96 0.52
N LEU A 94 -14.37 -19.03 1.84
CA LEU A 94 -14.05 -17.85 2.66
C LEU A 94 -12.78 -17.10 2.17
N PRO A 95 -11.66 -17.77 1.83
CA PRO A 95 -10.49 -17.07 1.29
C PRO A 95 -10.79 -16.23 0.05
N HIS A 96 -11.68 -16.71 -0.82
CA HIS A 96 -12.11 -15.98 -2.02
C HIS A 96 -12.97 -14.77 -1.70
N LYS A 97 -13.87 -14.89 -0.71
CA LYS A 97 -14.63 -13.74 -0.21
C LYS A 97 -13.71 -12.68 0.40
N VAL A 98 -12.68 -13.10 1.14
CA VAL A 98 -11.68 -12.20 1.73
C VAL A 98 -10.90 -11.45 0.64
N THR A 99 -10.33 -12.15 -0.35
CA THR A 99 -9.56 -11.51 -1.42
C THR A 99 -10.43 -10.57 -2.27
N ARG A 100 -11.68 -10.95 -2.55
CA ARG A 100 -12.65 -10.08 -3.23
C ARG A 100 -12.98 -8.83 -2.40
N ASN A 101 -13.25 -8.98 -1.11
CA ASN A 101 -13.60 -7.87 -0.23
C ASN A 101 -12.43 -6.91 -0.06
N LEU A 102 -11.20 -7.40 0.08
CA LEU A 102 -10.00 -6.55 0.13
C LEU A 102 -9.83 -5.71 -1.14
N ALA A 103 -10.12 -6.29 -2.31
CA ALA A 103 -10.08 -5.54 -3.56
C ALA A 103 -11.13 -4.42 -3.61
N LEU A 104 -12.35 -4.69 -3.13
CA LEU A 104 -13.42 -3.70 -3.05
C LEU A 104 -13.10 -2.59 -2.04
N LEU A 105 -12.55 -2.96 -0.88
CA LEU A 105 -12.14 -2.01 0.15
C LEU A 105 -11.06 -1.06 -0.35
N GLU A 106 -10.03 -1.54 -1.04
CA GLU A 106 -9.01 -0.67 -1.64
C GLU A 106 -9.63 0.29 -2.68
N ALA A 107 -10.57 -0.21 -3.48
CA ALA A 107 -11.24 0.62 -4.49
C ALA A 107 -12.11 1.71 -3.86
N GLN A 108 -12.92 1.36 -2.86
CA GLN A 108 -13.77 2.30 -2.15
C GLN A 108 -12.96 3.32 -1.38
N HIS A 109 -11.90 2.87 -0.68
CA HIS A 109 -11.00 3.79 0.00
C HIS A 109 -10.38 4.78 -0.97
N ARG A 110 -9.89 4.30 -2.12
CA ARG A 110 -9.32 5.19 -3.12
C ARG A 110 -10.33 6.22 -3.62
N SER A 111 -11.56 5.81 -3.90
CA SER A 111 -12.62 6.73 -4.33
C SER A 111 -12.98 7.73 -3.22
N TRP A 112 -13.06 7.28 -1.97
CA TRP A 112 -13.29 8.14 -0.81
C TRP A 112 -12.16 9.15 -0.63
N ALA A 113 -10.89 8.72 -0.70
CA ALA A 113 -9.73 9.59 -0.57
C ALA A 113 -9.65 10.60 -1.73
N GLU A 114 -9.91 10.18 -2.97
CA GLU A 114 -10.02 11.07 -4.11
C GLU A 114 -11.12 12.12 -3.87
N LYS A 115 -12.30 11.73 -3.37
CA LYS A 115 -13.36 12.69 -3.05
C LYS A 115 -13.00 13.63 -1.90
N ARG A 116 -12.46 13.09 -0.81
CA ARG A 116 -12.20 13.83 0.43
C ARG A 116 -11.07 14.85 0.26
N TYR A 117 -10.03 14.49 -0.51
CA TYR A 117 -8.80 15.28 -0.63
C TYR A 117 -8.64 15.97 -2.00
N TYR A 118 -9.39 15.57 -3.04
CA TYR A 118 -9.24 16.09 -4.41
C TYR A 118 -10.51 16.58 -5.09
N SER A 119 -11.70 16.42 -4.50
CA SER A 119 -12.94 17.01 -5.07
C SER A 119 -13.01 18.53 -4.98
N SER A 120 -11.92 19.20 -4.62
CA SER A 120 -11.83 20.65 -4.57
C SER A 120 -11.53 21.33 -5.91
N ARG A 121 -11.65 20.63 -7.05
CA ARG A 121 -11.92 21.35 -8.30
C ARG A 121 -13.33 21.91 -8.16
N GLY A 122 -13.43 23.16 -7.72
CA GLY A 122 -14.69 23.88 -7.65
C GLY A 122 -15.47 23.65 -8.93
N TYR A 123 -16.74 23.23 -8.81
CA TYR A 123 -17.62 23.18 -9.97
C TYR A 123 -17.66 24.59 -10.56
N TRP A 124 -17.40 24.70 -11.86
CA TRP A 124 -17.52 25.97 -12.56
C TRP A 124 -18.94 26.50 -12.34
N ASN A 125 -19.05 27.67 -11.71
CA ASN A 125 -20.30 28.34 -11.41
C ASN A 125 -20.48 29.52 -12.39
N PRO A 126 -21.43 29.43 -13.35
CA PRO A 126 -21.65 30.46 -14.37
C PRO A 126 -22.07 31.82 -13.78
N SER A 127 -22.51 31.84 -12.52
CA SER A 127 -22.95 33.05 -11.83
C SER A 127 -21.80 33.88 -11.26
N LEU A 128 -20.56 33.37 -11.30
CA LEU A 128 -19.38 34.08 -10.79
C LEU A 128 -18.55 34.64 -11.95
N PRO A 129 -17.87 35.79 -11.76
CA PRO A 129 -16.96 36.34 -12.75
C PRO A 129 -15.85 35.35 -13.13
N VAL A 130 -15.39 35.43 -14.39
CA VAL A 130 -14.34 34.55 -14.93
C VAL A 130 -13.03 34.64 -14.12
N ASP A 131 -12.76 35.80 -13.53
CA ASP A 131 -11.58 36.07 -12.70
C ASP A 131 -11.80 35.83 -11.18
N ASP A 132 -12.89 35.15 -10.79
CA ASP A 132 -13.13 34.83 -9.37
C ASP A 132 -11.99 33.94 -8.83
N GLN A 133 -11.45 34.30 -7.67
CA GLN A 133 -10.33 33.63 -7.02
C GLN A 133 -10.59 32.13 -6.75
N ARG A 134 -11.87 31.70 -6.78
CA ARG A 134 -12.26 30.28 -6.71
C ARG A 134 -11.92 29.47 -7.96
N TYR A 135 -11.65 30.13 -9.10
CA TYR A 135 -11.30 29.49 -10.37
C TYR A 135 -9.81 29.56 -10.72
N VAL A 136 -9.12 30.58 -10.22
CA VAL A 136 -7.73 30.90 -10.62
C VAL A 136 -6.71 29.94 -10.01
N ASP A 137 -7.04 29.24 -8.91
CA ASP A 137 -6.04 28.39 -8.27
C ASP A 137 -6.69 27.19 -7.52
N PRO A 138 -6.22 25.94 -7.71
CA PRO A 138 -6.61 24.79 -6.88
C PRO A 138 -6.28 24.96 -5.38
N SER A 139 -5.61 26.06 -5.02
CA SER A 139 -5.15 26.43 -3.68
C SER A 139 -6.19 27.18 -2.82
N PHE A 140 -7.39 27.52 -3.31
CA PHE A 140 -8.49 27.93 -2.40
C PHE A 140 -9.05 26.75 -1.59
N ALA A 141 -8.64 25.51 -1.91
CA ALA A 141 -8.80 24.33 -1.04
C ALA A 141 -7.69 24.21 0.03
N VAL A 142 -6.59 24.96 -0.17
CA VAL A 142 -5.44 25.09 0.72
C VAL A 142 -5.57 26.34 1.60
N SER A 143 -6.66 27.12 1.53
CA SER A 143 -6.93 28.26 2.42
C SER A 143 -7.29 27.89 3.87
N PHE A 144 -6.95 26.67 4.30
CA PHE A 144 -6.67 26.32 5.70
C PHE A 144 -5.27 25.73 5.94
N ASN A 145 -4.29 25.91 5.04
CA ASN A 145 -2.83 25.81 5.28
C ASN A 145 -1.97 26.20 4.05
N LEU A 146 -1.90 27.50 3.76
CA LEU A 146 -1.00 28.18 2.83
C LEU A 146 0.45 28.26 3.34
N LEU A 147 1.08 27.13 3.61
CA LEU A 147 2.54 27.08 3.83
C LEU A 147 3.12 25.97 2.98
N ARG A 148 4.32 26.20 2.44
CA ARG A 148 5.26 25.12 2.11
C ARG A 148 5.24 24.16 3.28
N GLU A 149 4.47 23.09 3.18
CA GLU A 149 4.50 22.06 4.20
C GLU A 149 5.94 21.63 4.31
N SER A 150 6.48 21.67 5.53
CA SER A 150 7.76 21.01 5.73
C SER A 150 7.57 19.55 5.29
N LYS A 151 8.64 18.92 4.79
CA LYS A 151 8.57 17.48 4.44
C LYS A 151 7.99 16.63 5.59
N ARG A 152 8.12 17.10 6.83
CA ARG A 152 7.55 16.49 8.03
C ARG A 152 6.03 16.65 8.10
N ASP A 153 5.49 17.84 7.83
CA ASP A 153 4.03 18.08 7.89
C ASP A 153 3.30 17.31 6.78
N ALA A 154 3.85 17.31 5.57
CA ALA A 154 3.31 16.52 4.46
C ALA A 154 3.36 15.00 4.77
N MET A 155 4.41 14.55 5.47
CA MET A 155 4.53 13.17 5.91
C MET A 155 3.55 12.82 7.04
N MET A 156 3.33 13.74 7.99
CA MET A 156 2.34 13.62 9.06
C MET A 156 0.91 13.53 8.50
N ARG A 157 0.52 14.45 7.60
CA ARG A 157 -0.78 14.37 6.91
C ARG A 157 -0.92 13.09 6.13
N GLN A 158 0.12 12.65 5.42
CA GLN A 158 0.07 11.38 4.69
C GLN A 158 -0.12 10.21 5.65
N GLN A 159 0.50 10.24 6.82
CA GLN A 159 0.32 9.24 7.87
C GLN A 159 -1.10 9.28 8.44
N GLU A 160 -1.65 10.45 8.73
CA GLU A 160 -3.05 10.62 9.16
C GLU A 160 -4.04 10.08 8.13
N ILE A 161 -3.79 10.32 6.83
CA ILE A 161 -4.61 9.76 5.74
C ILE A 161 -4.51 8.22 5.75
N ILE A 162 -3.33 7.66 5.97
CA ILE A 162 -3.11 6.21 6.04
C ILE A 162 -3.79 5.61 7.28
N ASP A 163 -3.73 6.29 8.43
CA ASP A 163 -4.34 5.84 9.68
C ASP A 163 -5.87 5.95 9.60
N ALA A 164 -6.39 7.03 8.99
CA ALA A 164 -7.80 7.21 8.69
C ALA A 164 -8.31 6.26 7.60
N ALA A 165 -7.43 5.77 6.72
CA ALA A 165 -7.82 4.97 5.55
C ALA A 165 -8.60 3.72 5.93
N TRP A 166 -8.15 3.06 6.99
CA TRP A 166 -8.73 1.81 7.47
C TRP A 166 -9.37 1.91 8.85
N GLY A 167 -9.11 2.96 9.64
CA GLY A 167 -9.76 3.17 10.94
C GLY A 167 -9.80 1.90 11.80
N PRO A 168 -10.94 1.55 12.43
CA PRO A 168 -11.09 0.31 13.19
C PRO A 168 -10.88 -0.98 12.38
N LEU A 169 -11.22 -0.97 11.08
CA LEU A 169 -11.00 -2.12 10.20
C LEU A 169 -9.51 -2.40 10.01
N GLY A 170 -8.67 -1.36 10.05
CA GLY A 170 -7.23 -1.49 9.96
C GLY A 170 -6.65 -2.23 11.15
N GLU A 171 -7.22 -2.02 12.34
CA GLU A 171 -6.85 -2.76 13.54
C GLU A 171 -7.22 -4.24 13.42
N VAL A 172 -8.43 -4.54 12.94
CA VAL A 172 -8.86 -5.91 12.68
C VAL A 172 -7.95 -6.60 11.67
N VAL A 173 -7.55 -5.91 10.61
CA VAL A 173 -6.59 -6.43 9.63
C VAL A 173 -5.22 -6.67 10.28
N ARG A 174 -4.71 -5.74 11.09
CA ARG A 174 -3.44 -5.92 11.82
C ARG A 174 -3.49 -7.10 12.77
N MET A 175 -4.60 -7.28 13.50
CA MET A 175 -4.80 -8.43 14.39
C MET A 175 -4.84 -9.74 13.61
N ALA A 176 -5.55 -9.79 12.47
CA ALA A 176 -5.61 -10.98 11.62
C ALA A 176 -4.22 -11.32 11.04
N GLU A 177 -3.48 -10.32 10.56
CA GLU A 177 -2.11 -10.51 10.09
C GLU A 177 -1.15 -10.96 11.20
N GLY A 178 -1.34 -10.47 12.43
CA GLY A 178 -0.54 -10.88 13.59
C GLY A 178 -0.84 -12.31 14.03
N ARG A 179 -2.12 -12.70 14.05
CA ARG A 179 -2.59 -14.03 14.46
C ARG A 179 -2.22 -15.12 13.46
N ASP A 180 -2.56 -14.91 12.19
CA ASP A 180 -2.39 -15.93 11.14
C ASP A 180 -1.07 -15.78 10.39
N GLY A 181 -0.29 -14.73 10.70
CA GLY A 181 1.00 -14.48 10.05
C GLY A 181 0.85 -14.30 8.55
N VAL A 182 -0.15 -13.56 8.08
CA VAL A 182 -0.39 -13.29 6.64
C VAL A 182 -0.14 -11.83 6.31
N TRP A 183 -0.09 -11.53 5.01
CA TRP A 183 -0.23 -10.18 4.50
C TRP A 183 -1.64 -10.03 3.93
N LEU A 184 -2.38 -9.05 4.42
CA LEU A 184 -3.62 -8.56 3.83
C LEU A 184 -3.38 -7.23 3.11
N GLY A 185 -2.18 -6.66 3.30
CA GLY A 185 -1.66 -5.52 2.57
C GLY A 185 -1.87 -4.21 3.30
N ARG A 186 -1.44 -3.12 2.68
CA ARG A 186 -1.58 -1.76 3.22
C ARG A 186 -2.15 -0.87 2.14
N VAL A 187 -3.15 -0.08 2.51
CA VAL A 187 -3.63 0.97 1.61
C VAL A 187 -2.68 2.14 1.70
N GLY A 188 -1.92 2.32 0.62
CA GLY A 188 -1.11 3.51 0.44
C GLY A 188 -1.83 4.47 -0.49
N TYR A 189 -2.16 5.66 0.00
CA TYR A 189 -2.52 6.77 -0.87
C TYR A 189 -1.27 7.62 -1.12
N ARG A 190 -0.87 7.76 -2.39
CA ARG A 190 0.18 8.73 -2.76
C ARG A 190 -0.51 9.97 -3.27
N LEU A 191 -0.24 11.09 -2.60
CA LEU A 191 -0.61 12.38 -3.12
C LEU A 191 0.09 12.55 -4.48
N ARG A 192 -0.69 12.59 -5.56
CA ARG A 192 -0.17 13.03 -6.86
C ARG A 192 -0.13 14.54 -6.79
N TRP A 193 1.07 15.08 -6.64
CA TRP A 193 1.33 16.49 -6.93
C TRP A 193 1.27 16.63 -8.45
N ALA A 194 0.42 17.54 -8.93
CA ALA A 194 0.35 17.95 -10.33
C ALA A 194 1.36 19.06 -10.56
#